data_AF-A0A9P5CQP8-F1
#
_entry.id   AF-A0A9P5CQP8-F1
#
_cell.length_a   1.000
_cell.length_b   1.000
_cell.length_c   1.000
_cell.angle_alpha   90.00
_cell.angle_beta   90.00
_cell.angle_gamma   90.00
#
_symmetry.space_group_name_H-M   'P 1'
#
loop_
_entity.id
_entity.type
_entity.pdbx_description
1 polymer ?
#
loop_
_entity_poly.entity_id
_entity_poly.type
_entity_poly.pdbx_seq_one_letter_code
_entity_poly.pdbx_strand_id
1 'polypeptide(L)'
;MDYSFRILCVHGNSDPKSAIYCELIERPLGAEEPTYEALSYCWGGQSLTQEIFCEGRRLMVTKNCESALRYFRPAVNGHVRRLWIDAICINQGDISEKSNQLQLMGEIYSGASRVLVWLEDDSSRILLHSLSNPGPSWIIDIGRTALAIDGTIVLLPWFKRLWI
;
A
#
# COMPACT_ATOMS: atom_id res chain seq x y z
N MET A 1 2.44 -13.16 21.53
CA MET A 1 1.18 -13.43 20.81
C MET A 1 1.54 -13.42 19.35
N ASP A 2 1.19 -14.46 18.60
CA ASP A 2 1.62 -14.60 17.21
C ASP A 2 0.67 -13.82 16.31
N TYR A 3 0.88 -12.51 16.26
CA TYR A 3 0.17 -11.63 15.34
C TYR A 3 0.71 -11.82 13.92
N SER A 4 -0.19 -11.95 12.96
CA SER A 4 0.12 -12.05 11.55
C SER A 4 -0.59 -10.97 10.75
N PHE A 5 -0.11 -10.75 9.53
CA PHE A 5 -0.74 -9.89 8.54
C PHE A 5 -0.45 -10.44 7.13
N ARG A 6 -1.20 -9.99 6.12
CA ARG A 6 -0.98 -10.44 4.73
C ARG A 6 -0.14 -9.44 3.94
N ILE A 7 0.70 -9.95 3.04
CA ILE A 7 1.42 -9.19 2.03
C ILE A 7 0.84 -9.56 0.66
N LEU A 8 0.57 -8.55 -0.16
CA LEU A 8 0.15 -8.68 -1.54
C LEU A 8 1.36 -8.82 -2.46
N CYS A 9 1.52 -9.98 -3.08
CA CYS A 9 2.53 -10.25 -4.08
C CYS A 9 1.95 -9.94 -5.47
N VAL A 10 2.35 -8.83 -6.07
CA VAL A 10 1.87 -8.37 -7.39
C VAL A 10 2.80 -8.87 -8.49
N HIS A 11 2.28 -9.66 -9.44
CA HIS A 11 3.06 -10.21 -10.52
C HIS A 11 3.29 -9.20 -11.66
N GLY A 12 4.55 -9.04 -12.03
CA GLY A 12 4.99 -8.19 -13.12
C GLY A 12 4.57 -8.73 -14.49
N ASN A 13 4.41 -7.81 -15.45
CA ASN A 13 4.11 -8.16 -16.83
C ASN A 13 4.71 -7.13 -17.79
N SER A 14 5.19 -7.57 -18.95
CA SER A 14 5.74 -6.70 -19.99
C SER A 14 4.69 -5.82 -20.69
N ASP A 15 3.42 -6.22 -20.70
CA ASP A 15 2.31 -5.36 -21.14
C ASP A 15 1.72 -4.60 -19.93
N PRO A 16 1.88 -3.26 -19.84
CA PRO A 16 1.33 -2.46 -18.76
C PRO A 16 -0.20 -2.38 -18.78
N LYS A 17 -0.87 -2.78 -19.87
CA LYS A 17 -2.35 -2.83 -19.98
C LYS A 17 -2.95 -4.17 -19.59
N SER A 18 -2.14 -5.24 -19.51
CA SER A 18 -2.59 -6.57 -19.09
C SER A 18 -3.27 -6.54 -17.72
N ALA A 19 -4.14 -7.52 -17.46
CA ALA A 19 -4.78 -7.70 -16.16
C ALA A 19 -3.73 -7.83 -15.03
N ILE A 20 -4.04 -7.29 -13.86
CA ILE A 20 -3.18 -7.38 -12.68
C ILE A 20 -3.47 -8.71 -11.98
N TYR A 21 -2.43 -9.53 -11.83
CA TYR A 21 -2.47 -10.79 -11.09
C TYR A 21 -1.68 -10.64 -9.80
N CYS A 22 -2.18 -11.24 -8.73
CA CYS A 22 -1.55 -11.24 -7.42
C CYS A 22 -1.91 -12.48 -6.59
N GLU A 23 -1.18 -12.65 -5.49
CA GLU A 23 -1.39 -13.65 -4.46
C GLU A 23 -1.23 -12.99 -3.07
N LEU A 24 -1.86 -13.55 -2.04
CA LEU A 24 -1.72 -13.07 -0.67
C LEU A 24 -0.91 -14.08 0.15
N ILE A 25 0.17 -13.62 0.77
CA ILE A 25 0.96 -14.45 1.68
C ILE A 25 0.80 -13.95 3.11
N GLU A 26 0.54 -14.85 4.04
CA GLU A 26 0.50 -14.53 5.48
C GLU A 26 1.92 -14.48 6.06
N ARG A 27 2.21 -13.48 6.88
CA ARG A 27 3.50 -13.29 7.52
C ARG A 27 3.33 -12.94 9.01
N PRO A 28 4.10 -13.55 9.91
CA PRO A 28 4.20 -13.08 11.30
C PRO A 28 4.70 -11.63 11.37
N LEU A 29 4.25 -10.91 12.38
CA LEU A 29 4.79 -9.60 12.73
C LEU A 29 6.25 -9.73 13.21
N GLY A 30 7.11 -8.79 12.83
CA GLY A 30 8.54 -8.83 13.16
C GLY A 30 9.40 -9.84 12.38
N ALA A 31 8.82 -10.62 11.45
CA ALA A 31 9.61 -11.50 10.58
C ALA A 31 10.54 -10.68 9.65
N GLU A 32 11.81 -11.10 9.54
CA GLU A 32 12.82 -10.45 8.69
C GLU A 32 12.46 -10.52 7.20
N GLU A 33 12.01 -11.70 6.74
CA GLU A 33 11.60 -11.95 5.36
C GLU A 33 10.21 -12.61 5.28
N PRO A 34 9.46 -12.46 4.18
CA PRO A 34 9.78 -11.58 3.06
C PRO A 34 9.64 -10.09 3.42
N THR A 35 10.56 -9.28 2.92
CA THR A 35 10.46 -7.82 2.92
C THR A 35 9.33 -7.33 2.01
N TYR A 36 8.74 -6.18 2.35
CA TYR A 36 7.60 -5.57 1.64
C TYR A 36 7.67 -4.05 1.72
N GLU A 37 6.86 -3.37 0.91
CA GLU A 37 6.64 -1.93 0.92
C GLU A 37 5.18 -1.66 1.34
N ALA A 38 4.91 -0.69 2.20
CA ALA A 38 3.54 -0.29 2.49
C ALA A 38 3.07 0.76 1.48
N LEU A 39 1.80 0.70 1.04
CA LEU A 39 1.20 1.68 0.15
C LEU A 39 0.11 2.47 0.88
N SER A 40 0.31 3.78 0.98
CA SER A 40 -0.66 4.74 1.52
C SER A 40 -1.27 5.56 0.39
N TYR A 41 -2.61 5.61 0.32
CA TYR A 41 -3.35 6.35 -0.69
C TYR A 41 -4.72 6.80 -0.15
N CYS A 42 -5.34 7.79 -0.79
CA CYS A 42 -6.66 8.27 -0.37
C CYS A 42 -7.77 7.26 -0.72
N TRP A 43 -8.41 6.68 0.30
CA TRP A 43 -9.45 5.64 0.15
C TRP A 43 -10.89 6.20 -0.04
N GLY A 44 -11.08 7.52 0.02
CA GLY A 44 -12.40 8.14 0.10
C GLY A 44 -13.23 8.16 -1.21
N GLY A 45 -14.53 7.92 -1.08
CA GLY A 45 -15.56 8.32 -2.05
C GLY A 45 -15.65 7.52 -3.36
N GLN A 46 -14.73 6.58 -3.63
CA GLN A 46 -14.72 5.82 -4.88
C GLN A 46 -15.43 4.47 -4.75
N SER A 47 -16.23 4.11 -5.76
CA SER A 47 -16.84 2.78 -5.86
C SER A 47 -15.83 1.71 -6.29
N LEU A 48 -16.02 0.48 -5.81
CA LEU A 48 -15.28 -0.70 -6.26
C LEU A 48 -15.67 -1.03 -7.70
N THR A 49 -14.86 -0.60 -8.66
CA THR A 49 -15.20 -0.57 -10.10
C THR A 49 -14.17 -1.25 -10.98
N GLN A 50 -12.95 -1.42 -10.51
CA GLN A 50 -11.88 -2.09 -11.25
C GLN A 50 -11.69 -3.50 -10.73
N GLU A 51 -11.30 -4.41 -11.62
CA GLU A 51 -11.04 -5.81 -11.28
C GLU A 51 -9.54 -6.14 -11.33
N ILE A 52 -9.09 -6.86 -10.31
CA ILE A 52 -7.79 -7.55 -10.29
C ILE A 52 -8.01 -9.03 -9.97
N PHE A 53 -7.02 -9.87 -10.24
CA PHE A 53 -7.11 -11.31 -10.05
C PHE A 53 -6.19 -11.75 -8.91
N CYS A 54 -6.77 -12.05 -7.75
CA CYS A 54 -6.06 -12.57 -6.60
C CYS A 54 -6.29 -14.09 -6.50
N GLU A 55 -5.23 -14.89 -6.58
CA GLU A 55 -5.32 -16.36 -6.45
C GLU A 55 -6.31 -17.01 -7.44
N GLY A 56 -6.36 -16.47 -8.67
CA GLY A 56 -7.31 -16.89 -9.71
C GLY A 56 -8.76 -16.44 -9.50
N ARG A 57 -9.07 -15.73 -8.41
CA ARG A 57 -10.39 -15.15 -8.13
C ARG A 57 -10.42 -13.67 -8.46
N ARG A 58 -11.57 -13.18 -8.90
CA ARG A 58 -11.77 -11.75 -9.14
C ARG A 58 -11.95 -11.00 -7.82
N LEU A 59 -11.15 -9.96 -7.61
CA LEU A 59 -11.25 -9.02 -6.51
C LEU A 59 -11.57 -7.62 -7.07
N MET A 60 -12.61 -6.97 -6.53
CA MET A 60 -13.00 -5.62 -6.93
C MET A 60 -12.30 -4.58 -6.07
N VAL A 61 -11.68 -3.59 -6.69
CA VAL A 61 -10.93 -2.50 -6.04
C VAL A 61 -11.40 -1.13 -6.55
N THR A 62 -11.04 -0.06 -5.83
CA THR A 62 -11.27 1.31 -6.30
C THR A 62 -10.35 1.65 -7.47
N LYS A 63 -10.75 2.62 -8.30
CA LYS A 63 -9.91 3.12 -9.42
C LYS A 63 -8.56 3.64 -8.92
N ASN A 64 -8.54 4.34 -7.78
CA ASN A 64 -7.31 4.85 -7.18
C ASN A 64 -6.34 3.71 -6.79
N CYS A 65 -6.87 2.65 -6.15
CA CYS A 65 -6.10 1.47 -5.76
C CYS A 65 -5.53 0.74 -6.99
N GLU A 66 -6.35 0.53 -8.01
CA GLU A 66 -5.91 -0.11 -9.26
C GLU A 66 -4.85 0.71 -10.00
N SER A 67 -5.02 2.04 -10.05
CA SER A 67 -4.04 2.94 -10.68
C SER A 67 -2.69 2.89 -9.97
N ALA A 68 -2.69 2.89 -8.63
CA ALA A 68 -1.49 2.73 -7.82
C ALA A 68 -0.82 1.36 -8.03
N LEU A 69 -1.61 0.28 -8.02
CA LEU A 69 -1.14 -1.07 -8.30
C LEU A 69 -0.50 -1.16 -9.69
N ARG A 70 -1.15 -0.63 -10.73
CA ARG A 70 -0.66 -0.64 -12.11
C ARG A 70 0.62 0.18 -12.25
N TYR A 71 0.72 1.31 -11.55
CA TYR A 71 1.92 2.15 -11.52
C TYR A 71 3.12 1.47 -10.86
N PHE A 72 2.90 0.79 -9.72
CA PHE A 72 3.98 0.14 -8.99
C PHE A 72 4.31 -1.29 -9.48
N ARG A 73 3.45 -1.90 -10.31
CA ARG A 73 3.67 -3.23 -10.91
C ARG A 73 5.00 -3.31 -11.68
N PRO A 74 5.81 -4.38 -11.52
CA PRO A 74 7.01 -4.55 -12.32
C PRO A 74 6.68 -4.71 -13.81
N ALA A 75 7.39 -4.00 -14.69
CA ALA A 75 7.21 -4.07 -16.15
C ALA A 75 7.89 -5.31 -16.80
N VAL A 76 8.16 -6.36 -16.02
CA VAL A 76 8.92 -7.54 -16.45
C VAL A 76 8.22 -8.80 -15.95
N ASN A 77 8.02 -9.76 -16.84
CA ASN A 77 7.43 -11.06 -16.51
C ASN A 77 8.29 -11.80 -15.46
N GLY A 78 7.65 -12.59 -14.59
CA GLY A 78 8.34 -13.38 -13.55
C GLY A 78 8.89 -12.58 -12.37
N HIS A 79 8.86 -11.24 -12.41
CA HIS A 79 9.17 -10.41 -11.25
C HIS A 79 7.93 -10.26 -10.36
N VAL A 80 8.13 -10.15 -9.05
CA VAL A 80 7.05 -9.96 -8.07
C VAL A 80 7.39 -8.77 -7.19
N ARG A 81 6.41 -7.87 -6.98
CA ARG A 81 6.53 -6.77 -6.01
C ARG A 81 5.67 -7.05 -4.79
N ARG A 82 6.23 -6.89 -3.60
CA ARG A 82 5.57 -7.19 -2.33
C ARG A 82 5.07 -5.90 -1.70
N LEU A 83 3.76 -5.73 -1.70
CA LEU A 83 3.07 -4.55 -1.19
C LEU A 83 2.20 -4.91 0.00
N TRP A 84 2.08 -4.00 0.96
CA TRP A 84 0.99 -4.00 1.93
C TRP A 84 0.01 -2.89 1.58
N ILE A 85 -1.27 -3.24 1.46
CA ILE A 85 -2.35 -2.33 1.06
C ILE A 85 -3.54 -2.66 1.96
N ASP A 86 -3.94 -1.76 2.86
CA ASP A 86 -5.03 -1.98 3.83
C ASP A 86 -6.30 -2.53 3.20
N ALA A 87 -6.78 -1.93 2.11
CA ALA A 87 -8.01 -2.32 1.41
C ALA A 87 -8.00 -3.75 0.81
N ILE A 88 -6.83 -4.40 0.72
CA ILE A 88 -6.67 -5.75 0.13
C ILE A 88 -6.09 -6.75 1.13
N CYS A 89 -5.12 -6.32 1.95
CA CYS A 89 -4.42 -7.16 2.92
C CYS A 89 -5.20 -7.36 4.23
N ILE A 90 -6.19 -6.49 4.50
CA ILE A 90 -7.16 -6.63 5.59
C ILE A 90 -8.50 -7.08 4.99
N ASN A 91 -9.15 -8.06 5.62
CA ASN A 91 -10.47 -8.51 5.23
C ASN A 91 -11.52 -7.49 5.67
N GLN A 92 -11.88 -6.58 4.76
CA GLN A 92 -12.85 -5.53 5.02
C GLN A 92 -14.27 -6.07 5.36
N GLY A 93 -14.54 -7.35 5.11
CA GLY A 93 -15.79 -8.03 5.49
C GLY A 93 -15.79 -8.66 6.89
N ASP A 94 -14.62 -8.81 7.54
CA ASP A 94 -14.52 -9.32 8.91
C ASP A 94 -14.17 -8.16 9.87
N ILE A 95 -15.15 -7.76 10.67
CA ILE A 95 -15.02 -6.64 11.61
C ILE A 95 -13.98 -6.96 12.71
N SER A 96 -13.86 -8.22 13.13
CA SER A 96 -12.90 -8.64 14.15
C SER A 96 -11.49 -8.67 13.58
N GLU A 97 -11.29 -9.20 12.37
CA GLU A 97 -10.01 -9.16 11.68
C GLU A 97 -9.60 -7.71 11.39
N LYS A 98 -10.51 -6.88 10.85
CA LYS A 98 -10.25 -5.45 10.60
C LYS A 98 -9.81 -4.74 11.88
N SER A 99 -10.56 -4.88 12.97
CA SER A 99 -10.22 -4.24 14.25
C SER A 99 -8.84 -4.66 14.78
N ASN A 100 -8.47 -5.93 14.64
CA ASN A 100 -7.14 -6.42 15.01
C ASN A 100 -6.05 -5.84 14.09
N GLN A 101 -6.24 -5.90 12.77
CA GLN A 101 -5.27 -5.37 11.80
C GLN A 101 -5.07 -3.85 11.94
N LEU A 102 -6.12 -3.07 12.23
CA LEU A 102 -6.03 -1.63 12.50
C LEU A 102 -5.13 -1.32 13.71
N GLN A 103 -5.11 -2.18 14.74
CA GLN A 103 -4.19 -2.03 15.88
C GLN A 103 -2.74 -2.35 15.47
N LEU A 104 -2.54 -3.29 14.55
CA LEU A 104 -1.21 -3.69 14.05
C LEU A 104 -0.63 -2.73 13.00
N MET A 105 -1.45 -1.86 12.37
CA MET A 105 -0.99 -0.98 11.29
C MET A 105 0.26 -0.15 11.67
N GLY A 106 0.42 0.24 12.94
CA GLY A 106 1.63 0.94 13.39
C GLY A 106 2.89 0.12 13.13
N GLU A 107 2.91 -1.12 13.61
CA GLU A 107 4.05 -2.03 13.40
C GLU A 107 4.17 -2.49 11.94
N ILE A 108 3.06 -2.66 11.22
CA ILE A 108 3.09 -3.03 9.79
C ILE A 108 3.70 -1.90 8.93
N TYR A 109 3.41 -0.63 9.22
CA TYR A 109 4.05 0.48 8.50
C TYR A 109 5.50 0.71 8.94
N SER A 110 5.84 0.53 10.22
CA SER A 110 7.23 0.63 10.68
C SER A 110 8.11 -0.55 10.25
N GLY A 111 7.55 -1.74 10.04
CA GLY A 111 8.24 -2.92 9.52
C GLY A 111 8.35 -2.99 7.99
N ALA A 112 7.80 -2.00 7.27
CA ALA A 112 7.93 -1.92 5.81
C ALA A 112 9.29 -1.34 5.41
N SER A 113 9.90 -1.88 4.36
CA SER A 113 11.18 -1.39 3.81
C SER A 113 11.12 0.08 3.33
N ARG A 114 9.93 0.54 2.97
CA ARG A 114 9.55 1.94 2.73
C ARG A 114 8.03 2.07 2.60
N VAL A 115 7.54 3.31 2.67
CA VAL A 115 6.12 3.64 2.56
C VAL A 115 5.84 4.48 1.31
N LEU A 116 5.33 3.81 0.27
CA LEU A 116 4.91 4.44 -0.98
C LEU A 116 3.66 5.29 -0.73
N VAL A 117 3.65 6.54 -1.20
CA VAL A 117 2.48 7.44 -1.11
C VAL A 117 1.94 7.70 -2.51
N TRP A 118 0.66 7.43 -2.73
CA TRP A 118 0.00 7.61 -4.02
C TRP A 118 -1.15 8.63 -3.93
N LEU A 119 -1.11 9.63 -4.82
CA LEU A 119 -2.04 10.77 -4.88
C LEU A 119 -2.56 10.90 -6.32
N GLU A 120 -3.88 10.85 -6.52
CA GLU A 120 -4.51 10.85 -7.86
C GLU A 120 -4.69 12.27 -8.45
N ASP A 121 -4.69 13.32 -7.62
CA ASP A 121 -5.05 14.69 -8.03
C ASP A 121 -4.12 15.80 -7.49
N ASP A 122 -4.11 16.95 -8.16
CA ASP A 122 -3.25 18.09 -7.83
C ASP A 122 -3.61 18.80 -6.51
N SER A 123 -4.87 18.75 -6.06
CA SER A 123 -5.29 19.31 -4.76
C SER A 123 -4.68 18.52 -3.60
N SER A 124 -4.64 17.19 -3.72
CA SER A 124 -3.91 16.32 -2.79
C SER A 124 -2.39 16.60 -2.79
N ARG A 125 -1.82 17.01 -3.94
CA ARG A 125 -0.39 17.40 -4.04
C ARG A 125 -0.09 18.77 -3.40
N ILE A 126 -1.02 19.73 -3.48
CA ILE A 126 -0.91 21.04 -2.79
C ILE A 126 -0.93 20.87 -1.27
N LEU A 127 -1.76 19.96 -0.75
CA LEU A 127 -1.78 19.60 0.67
C LEU A 127 -0.41 19.09 1.15
N LEU A 128 0.28 18.27 0.36
CA LEU A 128 1.61 17.75 0.71
C LEU A 128 2.67 18.88 0.79
N HIS A 129 2.68 19.80 -0.16
CA HIS A 129 3.60 20.96 -0.15
C HIS A 129 3.41 21.85 1.09
N SER A 130 2.17 21.96 1.58
CA SER A 130 1.78 22.79 2.73
C SER A 130 2.26 22.26 4.08
N LEU A 131 2.83 21.04 4.14
CA LEU A 131 3.29 20.38 5.37
C LEU A 131 4.79 20.57 5.67
N SER A 132 5.45 21.49 4.97
CA SER A 132 6.92 21.58 4.94
C SER A 132 7.55 22.24 6.18
N ASN A 133 8.24 21.44 7.01
CA ASN A 133 9.53 21.86 7.59
C ASN A 133 10.56 20.70 7.50
N PRO A 134 11.42 20.67 6.46
CA PRO A 134 12.28 19.51 6.17
C PRO A 134 13.54 19.34 7.02
N GLY A 135 13.87 18.07 7.30
CA GLY A 135 15.20 17.64 7.77
C GLY A 135 16.12 17.20 6.60
N PRO A 136 17.44 17.06 6.82
CA PRO A 136 18.44 17.07 5.74
C PRO A 136 18.65 15.74 4.95
N SER A 137 17.69 14.80 4.95
CA SER A 137 17.83 13.51 4.25
C SER A 137 16.59 13.14 3.43
N TRP A 138 15.95 14.12 2.81
CA TRP A 138 14.72 13.92 2.03
C TRP A 138 15.04 13.57 0.57
N ILE A 139 14.60 12.40 0.13
CA ILE A 139 14.48 12.08 -1.30
C ILE A 139 12.99 12.15 -1.67
N ILE A 140 12.65 13.21 -2.41
CA ILE A 140 11.33 13.39 -3.02
C ILE A 140 11.46 12.90 -4.46
N ASP A 141 10.65 11.91 -4.85
CA ASP A 141 10.51 11.55 -6.25
C ASP A 141 9.23 12.21 -6.81
N ILE A 142 9.27 12.70 -8.06
CA ILE A 142 8.33 13.66 -8.68
C ILE A 142 6.83 13.44 -8.31
N GLY A 143 6.16 12.39 -8.78
CA GLY A 143 6.39 11.59 -9.99
C GLY A 143 7.79 11.01 -10.15
N ARG A 144 8.22 10.10 -9.27
CA ARG A 144 7.52 8.84 -8.96
C ARG A 144 6.84 8.76 -7.59
N THR A 145 6.91 9.83 -6.79
CA THR A 145 6.31 9.96 -5.43
C THR A 145 6.63 8.79 -4.47
N ALA A 146 7.73 8.08 -4.73
CA ALA A 146 8.28 7.12 -3.79
C ALA A 146 9.05 7.89 -2.69
N LEU A 147 8.32 8.40 -1.71
CA LEU A 147 8.93 8.80 -0.44
C LEU A 147 9.40 7.53 0.26
N ALA A 148 10.70 7.38 0.49
CA ALA A 148 11.20 6.35 1.39
C ALA A 148 11.13 6.89 2.83
N ILE A 149 9.94 6.88 3.43
CA ILE A 149 9.81 7.17 4.86
C ILE A 149 10.26 5.92 5.62
N ASP A 150 11.49 5.95 6.10
CA ASP A 150 11.96 5.08 7.18
C ASP A 150 11.05 5.29 8.40
N GLY A 151 10.27 4.27 8.76
CA GLY A 151 9.63 3.98 10.04
C GLY A 151 8.67 5.02 10.68
N THR A 152 8.76 6.29 10.28
CA THR A 152 8.37 7.48 11.06
C THR A 152 7.07 8.10 10.59
N ILE A 153 6.51 7.66 9.46
CA ILE A 153 5.17 8.08 8.99
C ILE A 153 4.10 7.84 10.07
N VAL A 154 4.28 6.77 10.86
CA VAL A 154 3.40 6.35 11.97
C VAL A 154 3.29 7.40 13.08
N LEU A 155 4.25 8.32 13.16
CA LEU A 155 4.29 9.42 14.12
C LEU A 155 3.56 10.67 13.62
N LEU A 156 3.23 10.75 12.33
CA LEU A 156 2.59 11.93 11.76
C LEU A 156 1.11 12.03 12.18
N PRO A 157 0.65 13.16 12.75
CA PRO A 157 -0.71 13.28 13.28
C PRO A 157 -1.83 13.11 12.23
N TRP A 158 -1.55 13.39 10.96
CA TRP A 158 -2.51 13.20 9.86
C TRP A 158 -2.62 11.74 9.44
N PHE A 159 -1.56 10.96 9.58
CA PHE A 159 -1.52 9.57 9.14
C PHE A 159 -2.44 8.70 9.99
N LYS A 160 -2.42 8.90 11.32
CA LYS A 160 -3.37 8.28 12.27
C LYS A 160 -4.85 8.67 12.05
N ARG A 161 -5.15 9.71 11.26
CA ARG A 161 -6.53 10.14 10.96
C ARG A 161 -7.15 9.47 9.74
N LEU A 162 -6.35 8.75 8.95
CA LEU A 162 -6.84 8.01 7.77
C LEU A 162 -7.36 6.61 8.14
N TRP A 163 -7.17 6.17 9.38
CA TRP A 163 -7.43 4.80 9.84
C TRP A 163 -8.84 4.75 10.48
N ILE A 164 -9.87 4.52 9.66
CA ILE A 164 -11.29 4.50 10.04
C ILE A 164 -11.95 3.18 9.54
#